data_AF-A0A938ZAT2-F1
#
_entry.id   AF-A0A938ZAT2-F1
#
_cell.length_a   1.000
_cell.length_b   1.000
_cell.length_c   1.000
_cell.angle_alpha   90.00
_cell.angle_beta   90.00
_cell.angle_gamma   90.00
#
_symmetry.space_group_name_H-M   'P 1'
#
loop_
_entity.id
_entity.type
_entity.pdbx_description
1 polymer ?
#
loop_
_entity_poly.entity_id
_entity_poly.type
_entity_poly.pdbx_seq_one_letter_code
_entity_poly.pdbx_strand_id
1 'polypeptide(L)'
;MLFKFTSNVEAGIKSGKYVEVFSNGISIGIVCDSATGQFVGYAVSALVNNNLVSPLITPVQFLMKGANMVQTYIDIDFQKNYQQNDFIRTGLQSLQTNLGVLQATTALIGVGTVATVALKAVNLHQVLKFRREVQQMRLEVKNGFINLSQAVKDQEAEIRQIVEQIVQDVNFEQHRLVLVRAYTLFVQAINRLQSVIQLKDFTSRNDEIVDVRKMLLKALADYTNPHLLEEISALGQIRRFECAWAIEQAIVITYQVQNEMSAVSECLWHLRDKISEHSCIVIGHCESYDDLDFLFPEISRIRNHDFAILEIWQARVDWMRSLSKAEIKLLVSSDFNTLEPAHTLDVNLATELLTVPPEQLAYEYLTEKAHFYSLRDQLMFMFKPYLRCDYEVYIKQQASVAGYKTLASNNLQKVSDLAVTNLYYYFKVRDESNIERTLEAVIPNPVALSGAEKP
;
A
#
# COMPACT_ATOMS: atom_id res chain seq x y z
N MET A 1 7.43 -9.08 -8.16
CA MET A 1 8.47 -8.18 -7.62
C MET A 1 9.83 -8.82 -7.86
N LEU A 2 10.83 -8.04 -8.25
CA LEU A 2 12.20 -8.50 -8.51
C LEU A 2 13.15 -7.85 -7.49
N PHE A 3 13.89 -8.65 -6.73
CA PHE A 3 14.94 -8.12 -5.86
C PHE A 3 16.19 -7.78 -6.67
N LYS A 4 16.88 -6.73 -6.22
CA LYS A 4 18.22 -6.37 -6.67
C LYS A 4 19.20 -6.62 -5.55
N PHE A 5 20.33 -7.20 -5.90
CA PHE A 5 21.42 -7.50 -4.98
C PHE A 5 22.66 -6.69 -5.38
N THR A 6 23.68 -6.69 -4.52
CA THR A 6 24.97 -6.09 -4.91
C THR A 6 25.59 -6.87 -6.08
N SER A 7 26.44 -6.21 -6.87
CA SER A 7 27.04 -6.80 -8.08
C SER A 7 27.71 -8.16 -7.84
N ASN A 8 28.37 -8.33 -6.68
CA ASN A 8 29.02 -9.59 -6.30
C ASN A 8 28.01 -10.71 -6.03
N VAL A 9 26.88 -10.40 -5.38
CA VAL A 9 25.81 -11.37 -5.12
C VAL A 9 25.09 -11.71 -6.42
N GLU A 10 24.80 -10.73 -7.28
CA GLU A 10 24.17 -10.98 -8.59
C GLU A 10 25.06 -11.86 -9.48
N ALA A 11 26.39 -11.64 -9.49
CA ALA A 11 27.33 -12.50 -10.22
C ALA A 11 27.35 -13.93 -9.66
N GLY A 12 27.26 -14.09 -8.33
CA GLY A 12 27.15 -15.39 -7.68
C GLY A 12 25.83 -16.11 -8.00
N ILE A 13 24.71 -15.39 -8.10
CA ILE A 13 23.43 -15.96 -8.54
C ILE A 13 23.51 -16.41 -10.00
N LYS A 14 24.04 -15.56 -10.90
CA LYS A 14 24.17 -15.89 -12.34
C LYS A 14 25.08 -17.08 -12.61
N SER A 15 26.12 -17.27 -11.79
CA SER A 15 27.03 -18.40 -11.90
C SER A 15 26.50 -19.69 -11.24
N GLY A 16 25.32 -19.64 -10.61
CA GLY A 16 24.72 -20.75 -9.86
C GLY A 16 25.39 -21.04 -8.52
N LYS A 17 26.40 -20.24 -8.13
CA LYS A 17 27.06 -20.36 -6.83
C LYS A 17 26.09 -20.04 -5.70
N TYR A 18 25.23 -19.04 -5.90
CA TYR A 18 24.26 -18.58 -4.92
C TYR A 18 22.83 -18.81 -5.39
N VAL A 19 21.92 -19.05 -4.46
CA VAL A 19 20.49 -19.26 -4.73
C VAL A 19 19.64 -18.36 -3.85
N GLU A 20 18.59 -17.81 -4.44
CA GLU A 20 17.59 -17.04 -3.70
C GLU A 20 16.77 -17.95 -2.79
N VAL A 21 16.44 -17.44 -1.60
CA VAL A 21 15.57 -18.12 -0.64
C VAL A 21 14.12 -17.78 -0.95
N PHE A 22 13.28 -18.80 -1.02
CA PHE A 22 11.84 -18.69 -1.26
C PHE A 22 11.05 -19.22 -0.07
N SER A 23 9.93 -18.57 0.21
CA SER A 23 8.94 -19.01 1.19
C SER A 23 7.56 -18.95 0.53
N ASN A 24 6.86 -20.10 0.48
CA ASN A 24 5.59 -20.23 -0.23
C ASN A 24 5.63 -19.72 -1.69
N GLY A 25 6.74 -19.94 -2.38
CA GLY A 25 6.95 -19.48 -3.77
C GLY A 25 7.29 -18.00 -3.92
N ILE A 26 7.39 -17.24 -2.82
CA ILE A 26 7.74 -15.83 -2.80
C ILE A 26 9.23 -15.69 -2.44
N SER A 27 10.03 -15.01 -3.28
CA SER A 27 11.40 -14.65 -2.90
C SER A 27 11.35 -13.72 -1.68
N ILE A 28 12.22 -13.93 -0.70
CA ILE A 28 12.26 -13.11 0.52
C ILE A 28 13.43 -12.12 0.55
N GLY A 29 14.12 -11.96 -0.58
CA GLY A 29 15.26 -11.05 -0.71
C GLY A 29 16.47 -11.48 0.12
N ILE A 30 16.63 -12.78 0.37
CA ILE A 30 17.79 -13.40 1.04
C ILE A 30 18.43 -14.38 0.06
N VAL A 31 19.75 -14.48 0.10
CA VAL A 31 20.53 -15.36 -0.76
C VAL A 31 21.42 -16.26 0.08
N CYS A 32 21.50 -17.54 -0.26
CA CYS A 32 22.42 -18.49 0.34
C CYS A 32 23.39 -19.09 -0.67
N ASP A 33 24.54 -19.56 -0.18
CA ASP A 33 25.50 -20.33 -0.93
C ASP A 33 24.95 -21.73 -1.20
N SER A 34 24.94 -22.14 -2.47
CA SER A 34 24.32 -23.38 -2.92
C SER A 34 25.00 -24.64 -2.38
N ALA A 35 26.30 -24.57 -2.06
CA ALA A 35 27.06 -25.72 -1.58
C ALA A 35 27.02 -25.85 -0.06
N THR A 36 27.04 -24.72 0.66
CA THR A 36 27.17 -24.70 2.12
C THR A 36 25.87 -24.35 2.85
N GLY A 37 24.88 -23.79 2.17
CA GLY A 37 23.66 -23.26 2.77
C GLY A 37 23.89 -21.99 3.61
N GLN A 38 25.10 -21.44 3.64
CA GLN A 38 25.40 -20.21 4.38
C GLN A 38 24.71 -19.01 3.75
N PHE A 39 24.24 -18.08 4.58
CA PHE A 39 23.62 -16.85 4.08
C PHE A 39 24.70 -15.87 3.62
N VAL A 40 24.60 -15.39 2.38
CA VAL A 40 25.65 -14.60 1.72
C VAL A 40 25.22 -13.18 1.35
N GLY A 41 23.93 -12.87 1.44
CA GLY A 41 23.45 -11.54 1.14
C GLY A 41 21.95 -11.33 1.33
N TYR A 42 21.58 -10.06 1.32
CA TYR A 42 20.21 -9.58 1.30
C TYR A 42 20.04 -8.62 0.12
N ALA A 43 18.80 -8.47 -0.34
CA ALA A 43 18.46 -7.52 -1.39
C ALA A 43 18.77 -6.10 -0.94
N VAL A 44 19.28 -5.28 -1.84
CA VAL A 44 19.55 -3.85 -1.63
C VAL A 44 18.45 -2.97 -2.21
N SER A 45 17.61 -3.50 -3.10
CA SER A 45 16.34 -2.87 -3.47
C SER A 45 15.36 -3.88 -4.06
N ALA A 46 14.15 -3.43 -4.34
CA ALA A 46 13.11 -4.20 -5.01
C ALA A 46 12.48 -3.39 -6.14
N LEU A 47 12.13 -4.07 -7.23
CA LEU A 47 11.48 -3.52 -8.41
C LEU A 47 10.11 -4.16 -8.63
N VAL A 48 9.14 -3.36 -9.09
CA VAL A 48 7.83 -3.81 -9.58
C VAL A 48 7.65 -3.23 -10.98
N ASN A 49 7.41 -4.08 -11.96
CA ASN A 49 7.32 -3.69 -13.38
C ASN A 49 8.50 -2.83 -13.85
N ASN A 50 9.72 -3.20 -13.44
CA ASN A 50 10.98 -2.50 -13.69
C ASN A 50 11.14 -1.12 -13.02
N ASN A 51 10.16 -0.65 -12.27
CA ASN A 51 10.26 0.60 -11.49
C ASN A 51 10.60 0.30 -10.03
N LEU A 52 11.23 1.24 -9.35
CA LEU A 52 11.54 1.05 -7.93
C LEU A 52 10.27 0.93 -7.08
N VAL A 53 10.30 0.01 -6.12
CA VAL A 53 9.24 -0.13 -5.14
C VAL A 53 9.21 1.09 -4.22
N SER A 54 8.20 1.95 -4.42
CA SER A 54 7.92 3.11 -3.57
C SER A 54 6.46 3.05 -3.07
N PRO A 55 6.21 2.26 -2.01
CA PRO A 55 4.89 2.03 -1.42
C PRO A 55 4.32 3.29 -0.80
N LEU A 56 2.99 3.39 -0.67
CA LEU A 56 2.34 4.54 -0.07
C LEU A 56 2.46 4.56 1.46
N ILE A 57 2.39 3.40 2.06
CA ILE A 57 2.16 3.26 3.50
C ILE A 57 3.26 2.39 4.10
N THR A 58 3.61 1.30 3.42
CA THR A 58 4.38 0.20 3.96
C THR A 58 5.88 0.46 3.88
N PRO A 59 6.62 0.60 4.99
CA PRO A 59 8.05 0.93 4.90
C PRO A 59 8.87 -0.21 4.30
N VAL A 60 9.55 0.05 3.18
CA VAL A 60 10.49 -0.92 2.57
C VAL A 60 11.60 -1.31 3.54
N GLN A 61 11.95 -0.44 4.49
CA GLN A 61 12.99 -0.65 5.49
C GLN A 61 12.71 -1.86 6.39
N PHE A 62 11.45 -2.28 6.54
CA PHE A 62 11.12 -3.51 7.28
C PHE A 62 11.49 -4.79 6.50
N LEU A 63 11.69 -4.69 5.18
CA LEU A 63 12.23 -5.78 4.35
C LEU A 63 13.76 -5.70 4.23
N MET A 64 14.33 -4.50 4.23
CA MET A 64 15.76 -4.28 4.00
C MET A 64 16.57 -4.58 5.26
N LYS A 65 17.64 -5.38 5.11
CA LYS A 65 18.65 -5.72 6.14
C LYS A 65 18.08 -6.09 7.52
N GLY A 66 18.01 -7.40 7.81
CA GLY A 66 18.16 -7.92 9.18
C GLY A 66 17.24 -7.44 10.31
N ALA A 67 16.16 -6.68 10.07
CA ALA A 67 15.23 -6.21 11.11
C ALA A 67 14.57 -7.35 11.92
N ASN A 68 14.76 -8.60 11.47
CA ASN A 68 14.25 -9.80 12.09
C ASN A 68 15.36 -10.78 12.53
N MET A 69 16.61 -10.34 12.74
CA MET A 69 17.64 -11.29 13.24
C MET A 69 17.44 -11.58 14.73
N VAL A 70 16.51 -12.50 14.98
CA VAL A 70 16.32 -13.39 16.12
C VAL A 70 16.85 -12.84 17.45
N GLN A 71 16.00 -12.08 18.14
CA GLN A 71 16.24 -11.65 19.51
C GLN A 71 16.23 -12.84 20.51
N THR A 72 15.65 -14.00 20.15
CA THR A 72 15.35 -15.07 21.11
C THR A 72 16.38 -16.17 21.31
N TYR A 73 17.35 -16.41 20.42
CA TYR A 73 18.09 -17.67 20.46
C TYR A 73 19.58 -17.57 20.78
N ILE A 74 20.05 -16.40 21.20
CA ILE A 74 21.46 -16.22 21.55
C ILE A 74 21.59 -15.40 22.84
N ASP A 75 21.92 -16.10 23.94
CA ASP A 75 22.55 -15.58 25.17
C ASP A 75 23.99 -15.05 24.92
N ILE A 76 24.35 -14.72 23.68
CA ILE A 76 25.70 -14.29 23.28
C ILE A 76 25.62 -12.84 22.82
N ASP A 77 26.04 -11.95 23.72
CA ASP A 77 26.34 -10.55 23.49
C ASP A 77 25.20 -9.67 22.94
N PHE A 78 24.37 -9.23 23.88
CA PHE A 78 23.46 -8.08 23.76
C PHE A 78 24.09 -6.82 23.12
N GLN A 79 25.42 -6.70 23.08
CA GLN A 79 26.14 -5.53 22.55
C GLN A 79 26.15 -5.42 21.01
N LYS A 80 25.85 -6.47 20.23
CA LYS A 80 25.77 -6.36 18.75
C LYS A 80 24.40 -5.87 18.22
N ASN A 81 23.42 -5.63 19.12
CA ASN A 81 22.04 -5.30 18.77
C ASN A 81 21.79 -3.83 18.34
N TYR A 82 22.81 -2.95 18.40
CA TYR A 82 22.62 -1.51 18.17
C TYR A 82 22.39 -1.12 16.70
N GLN A 83 22.93 -1.88 15.73
CA GLN A 83 22.77 -1.56 14.30
C GLN A 83 21.38 -1.92 13.73
N GLN A 84 20.61 -2.77 14.43
CA GLN A 84 19.25 -3.17 14.00
C GLN A 84 18.21 -2.09 14.33
N ASN A 85 18.46 -1.28 15.37
CA ASN A 85 17.56 -0.22 15.83
C ASN A 85 17.40 0.92 14.80
N ASP A 86 18.40 1.15 13.95
CA ASP A 86 18.34 2.21 12.95
C ASP A 86 17.29 1.93 11.87
N PHE A 87 17.15 0.67 11.42
CA PHE A 87 16.15 0.30 10.41
C PHE A 87 14.72 0.38 10.94
N ILE A 88 14.49 -0.11 12.16
CA ILE A 88 13.19 0.03 12.83
C ILE A 88 12.88 1.51 13.01
N ARG A 89 13.84 2.33 13.49
CA ARG A 89 13.65 3.78 13.64
C ARG A 89 13.31 4.45 12.31
N THR A 90 14.05 4.18 11.23
CA THR A 90 13.78 4.74 9.90
C THR A 90 12.43 4.28 9.35
N GLY A 91 12.06 3.01 9.53
CA GLY A 91 10.74 2.51 9.12
C GLY A 91 9.60 3.17 9.90
N LEU A 92 9.74 3.34 11.22
CA LEU A 92 8.77 4.05 12.05
C LEU A 92 8.67 5.55 11.70
N GLN A 93 9.80 6.20 11.38
CA GLN A 93 9.80 7.58 10.86
C GLN A 93 9.09 7.66 9.50
N SER A 94 9.31 6.69 8.62
CA SER A 94 8.61 6.61 7.34
C SER A 94 7.10 6.48 7.53
N LEU A 95 6.63 5.64 8.48
CA LEU A 95 5.20 5.53 8.80
C LEU A 95 4.63 6.89 9.24
N GLN A 96 5.36 7.60 10.10
CA GLN A 96 4.95 8.93 10.58
C GLN A 96 4.84 9.95 9.45
N THR A 97 5.83 10.02 8.57
CA THR A 97 5.79 10.90 7.40
C THR A 97 4.64 10.55 6.46
N ASN A 98 4.47 9.26 6.15
CA ASN A 98 3.43 8.80 5.23
C ASN A 98 2.03 9.12 5.77
N LEU A 99 1.78 8.82 7.05
CA LEU A 99 0.49 9.06 7.69
C LEU A 99 0.15 10.55 7.73
N GLY A 100 1.11 11.43 8.03
CA GLY A 100 0.90 12.88 8.01
C GLY A 100 0.53 13.45 6.63
N VAL A 101 1.11 12.90 5.56
CA VAL A 101 0.76 13.30 4.18
C VAL A 101 -0.63 12.77 3.81
N LEU A 102 -0.90 11.48 4.07
CA LEU A 102 -2.18 10.84 3.73
C LEU A 102 -3.36 11.49 4.47
N GLN A 103 -3.20 11.78 5.76
CA GLN A 103 -4.20 12.48 6.55
C GLN A 103 -4.53 13.86 5.97
N ALA A 104 -3.52 14.62 5.54
CA ALA A 104 -3.76 15.92 4.93
C ALA A 104 -4.55 15.81 3.62
N THR A 105 -4.30 14.77 2.82
CA THR A 105 -5.07 14.53 1.58
C THR A 105 -6.49 14.05 1.85
N THR A 106 -6.71 13.25 2.90
CA THR A 106 -8.04 12.82 3.36
C THR A 106 -8.94 14.03 3.59
N ALA A 107 -8.36 15.07 4.16
CA ALA A 107 -9.05 16.31 4.48
C ALA A 107 -9.63 17.00 3.22
N LEU A 108 -8.96 16.92 2.07
CA LEU A 108 -9.38 17.59 0.84
C LEU A 108 -10.52 16.86 0.10
N ILE A 109 -10.62 15.54 0.26
CA ILE A 109 -11.55 14.69 -0.52
C ILE A 109 -12.54 13.93 0.36
N GLY A 110 -12.43 14.08 1.69
CA GLY A 110 -13.24 13.37 2.66
C GLY A 110 -14.60 14.01 2.89
N VAL A 111 -14.68 15.33 3.02
CA VAL A 111 -15.89 16.00 3.51
C VAL A 111 -16.62 16.75 2.38
N GLY A 112 -17.89 16.40 2.15
CA GLY A 112 -18.78 17.08 1.19
C GLY A 112 -18.74 16.55 -0.25
N THR A 113 -19.43 17.25 -1.17
CA THR A 113 -19.35 16.97 -2.62
C THR A 113 -17.97 17.35 -3.12
N VAL A 114 -17.14 16.35 -3.43
CA VAL A 114 -15.77 16.58 -3.91
C VAL A 114 -15.82 17.20 -5.30
N ALA A 115 -15.32 18.43 -5.45
CA ALA A 115 -15.12 19.00 -6.78
C ALA A 115 -14.05 18.16 -7.52
N THR A 116 -14.29 17.78 -8.77
CA THR A 116 -13.33 17.05 -9.63
C THR A 116 -11.93 17.69 -9.63
N VAL A 117 -11.88 19.01 -9.49
CA VAL A 117 -10.64 19.79 -9.40
C VAL A 117 -9.85 19.52 -8.11
N ALA A 118 -10.52 19.22 -6.99
CA ALA A 118 -9.87 18.80 -5.74
C ALA A 118 -9.14 17.46 -5.91
N LEU A 119 -9.68 16.52 -6.69
CA LEU A 119 -9.05 15.21 -6.96
C LEU A 119 -7.70 15.36 -7.66
N LYS A 120 -7.59 16.30 -8.59
CA LYS A 120 -6.33 16.62 -9.28
C LYS A 120 -5.24 17.10 -8.32
N ALA A 121 -5.62 17.76 -7.23
CA ALA A 121 -4.69 18.31 -6.25
C ALA A 121 -4.10 17.26 -5.30
N VAL A 122 -4.74 16.08 -5.18
CA VAL A 122 -4.34 15.02 -4.24
C VAL A 122 -4.30 13.62 -4.86
N ASN A 123 -4.19 13.55 -6.18
CA ASN A 123 -3.96 12.29 -6.89
C ASN A 123 -2.59 11.67 -6.54
N LEU A 124 -2.35 10.45 -7.03
CA LEU A 124 -1.15 9.67 -6.73
C LEU A 124 0.15 10.44 -6.98
N HIS A 125 0.23 11.14 -8.10
CA HIS A 125 1.41 11.94 -8.42
C HIS A 125 1.66 13.02 -7.36
N GLN A 126 0.61 13.76 -6.96
CA GLN A 126 0.74 14.81 -5.94
C GLN A 126 1.08 14.23 -4.56
N VAL A 127 0.49 13.11 -4.15
CA VAL A 127 0.81 12.46 -2.87
C VAL A 127 2.28 12.05 -2.79
N LEU A 128 2.79 11.46 -3.87
CA LEU A 128 4.20 11.08 -3.97
C LEU A 128 5.12 12.32 -3.93
N LYS A 129 4.72 13.42 -4.58
CA LYS A 129 5.43 14.70 -4.53
C LYS A 129 5.45 15.28 -3.12
N PHE A 130 4.30 15.36 -2.44
CA PHE A 130 4.20 15.90 -1.08
C PHE A 130 5.04 15.10 -0.10
N ARG A 131 5.03 13.76 -0.20
CA ARG A 131 5.89 12.90 0.64
C ARG A 131 7.36 13.28 0.50
N ARG A 132 7.84 13.46 -0.72
CA ARG A 132 9.22 13.87 -0.96
C ARG A 132 9.50 15.25 -0.36
N GLU A 133 8.60 16.21 -0.57
CA GLU A 133 8.80 17.55 -0.02
C GLU A 133 8.86 17.54 1.51
N VAL A 134 8.08 16.68 2.18
CA VAL A 134 8.19 16.46 3.63
C VAL A 134 9.51 15.80 4.00
N GLN A 135 9.95 14.76 3.28
CA GLN A 135 11.24 14.10 3.50
C GLN A 135 12.43 15.06 3.32
N GLN A 136 12.31 16.02 2.40
CA GLN A 136 13.30 17.08 2.15
C GLN A 136 13.15 18.29 3.08
N MET A 137 12.25 18.22 4.06
CA MET A 137 11.92 19.31 5.01
C MET A 137 11.45 20.60 4.34
N ARG A 138 10.95 20.52 3.10
CA ARG A 138 10.36 21.65 2.35
C ARG A 138 8.90 21.89 2.72
N LEU A 139 8.22 20.84 3.16
CA LEU A 139 6.90 20.89 3.78
C LEU A 139 6.98 20.35 5.21
N GLU A 140 6.34 21.04 6.14
CA GLU A 140 6.28 20.64 7.54
C GLU A 140 4.93 19.96 7.83
N VAL A 141 4.96 18.84 8.56
CA VAL A 141 3.76 18.18 9.08
C VAL A 141 3.50 18.69 10.50
N LYS A 142 2.42 19.46 10.68
CA LYS A 142 1.96 19.93 12.00
C LYS A 142 0.66 19.24 12.37
N ASN A 143 0.62 18.61 13.55
CA ASN A 143 -0.57 17.93 14.07
C ASN A 143 -1.16 16.90 13.09
N GLY A 144 -0.33 16.30 12.23
CA GLY A 144 -0.75 15.32 11.23
C GLY A 144 -1.26 15.92 9.93
N PHE A 145 -1.07 17.21 9.71
CA PHE A 145 -1.45 17.90 8.47
C PHE A 145 -0.26 18.67 7.91
N ILE A 146 -0.04 18.57 6.60
CA ILE A 146 0.81 19.54 5.88
C ILE A 146 0.00 20.82 5.64
N ASN A 147 0.70 21.94 5.47
CA ASN A 147 0.07 23.16 5.01
C ASN A 147 -0.34 23.00 3.53
N LEU A 148 -1.61 22.64 3.28
CA LEU A 148 -2.13 22.41 1.94
C LEU A 148 -2.00 23.65 1.05
N SER A 149 -2.26 24.85 1.57
CA SER A 149 -2.09 26.11 0.82
C SER A 149 -0.66 26.30 0.33
N GLN A 150 0.33 25.91 1.14
CA GLN A 150 1.74 25.90 0.71
C GLN A 150 2.02 24.77 -0.30
N ALA A 151 1.45 23.58 -0.09
CA ALA A 151 1.65 22.42 -0.94
C ALA A 151 1.09 22.61 -2.37
N VAL A 152 -0.03 23.35 -2.49
CA VAL A 152 -0.67 23.63 -3.79
C VAL A 152 -0.34 25.02 -4.35
N LYS A 153 0.64 25.74 -3.79
CA LYS A 153 0.95 27.12 -4.21
C LYS A 153 1.23 27.26 -5.71
N ASP A 154 1.86 26.25 -6.30
CA ASP A 154 2.27 26.23 -7.71
C ASP A 154 1.20 25.61 -8.63
N GLN A 155 0.04 25.23 -8.08
CA GLN A 155 -1.08 24.68 -8.83
C GLN A 155 -1.95 25.78 -9.47
N GLU A 156 -2.93 25.37 -10.27
CA GLU A 156 -3.90 26.27 -10.91
C GLU A 156 -4.69 27.09 -9.86
N ALA A 157 -5.14 28.29 -10.25
CA ALA A 157 -5.83 29.21 -9.34
C ALA A 157 -7.11 28.60 -8.75
N GLU A 158 -7.82 27.79 -9.54
CA GLU A 158 -9.03 27.07 -9.13
C GLU A 158 -8.73 26.07 -8.01
N ILE A 159 -7.64 25.31 -8.10
CA ILE A 159 -7.19 24.38 -7.06
C ILE A 159 -6.90 25.14 -5.76
N ARG A 160 -6.20 26.28 -5.83
CA ARG A 160 -5.90 27.10 -4.65
C ARG A 160 -7.17 27.60 -3.96
N GLN A 161 -8.14 28.07 -4.74
CA GLN A 161 -9.42 28.57 -4.22
C GLN A 161 -10.22 27.47 -3.51
N ILE A 162 -10.28 26.26 -4.07
CA ILE A 162 -10.98 25.12 -3.46
C ILE A 162 -10.33 24.73 -2.13
N VAL A 163 -9.00 24.70 -2.07
CA VAL A 163 -8.27 24.43 -0.81
C VAL A 163 -8.60 25.48 0.25
N GLU A 164 -8.67 26.76 -0.11
CA GLU A 164 -9.05 27.84 0.81
C GLU A 164 -10.49 27.71 1.33
N GLN A 165 -11.41 27.24 0.50
CA GLN A 165 -12.81 27.00 0.89
C GLN A 165 -12.94 25.82 1.84
N ILE A 166 -12.26 24.71 1.56
CA ILE A 166 -12.36 23.47 2.36
C ILE A 166 -11.81 23.69 3.78
N VAL A 167 -10.74 24.48 3.94
CA VAL A 167 -10.18 24.81 5.28
C VAL A 167 -11.17 25.62 6.14
N GLN A 168 -12.18 26.24 5.54
CA GLN A 168 -13.22 26.99 6.25
C GLN A 168 -14.48 26.15 6.56
N ASP A 169 -14.55 24.89 6.10
CA ASP A 169 -15.69 24.02 6.30
C ASP A 169 -15.76 23.49 7.76
N VAL A 170 -16.94 23.57 8.38
CA VAL A 170 -17.17 23.18 9.77
C VAL A 170 -17.10 21.66 9.98
N ASN A 171 -17.63 20.89 9.03
CA ASN A 171 -17.56 19.43 9.07
C ASN A 171 -16.12 18.97 8.89
N PHE A 172 -15.36 19.64 8.02
CA PHE A 172 -13.92 19.44 7.88
C PHE A 172 -13.20 19.65 9.22
N GLU A 173 -13.47 20.77 9.91
CA GLU A 173 -12.84 21.05 11.21
C GLU A 173 -13.20 20.01 12.28
N GLN A 174 -14.44 19.50 12.30
CA GLN A 174 -14.85 18.44 13.22
C GLN A 174 -14.05 17.15 12.98
N HIS A 175 -13.96 16.69 11.73
CA HIS A 175 -13.14 15.53 11.37
C HIS A 175 -11.66 15.78 11.69
N ARG A 176 -11.16 16.98 11.38
CA ARG A 176 -9.78 17.40 11.63
C ARG A 176 -9.43 17.26 13.11
N LEU A 177 -10.26 17.72 14.04
CA LEU A 177 -10.00 17.65 15.48
C LEU A 177 -9.81 16.20 15.97
N VAL A 178 -10.65 15.27 15.50
CA VAL A 178 -10.51 13.84 15.83
C VAL A 178 -9.19 13.29 15.29
N LEU A 179 -8.88 13.60 14.03
CA LEU A 179 -7.65 13.11 13.39
C LEU A 179 -6.38 13.74 13.98
N VAL A 180 -6.41 14.99 14.43
CA VAL A 180 -5.30 15.62 15.19
C VAL A 180 -5.01 14.83 16.46
N ARG A 181 -6.06 14.46 17.21
CA ARG A 181 -5.93 13.67 18.44
C ARG A 181 -5.34 12.29 18.13
N ALA A 182 -5.88 11.60 17.13
CA ALA A 182 -5.42 10.27 16.72
C ALA A 182 -3.95 10.30 16.26
N TYR A 183 -3.59 11.26 15.42
CA TYR A 183 -2.21 11.49 14.98
C TYR A 183 -1.27 11.77 16.15
N THR A 184 -1.69 12.61 17.09
CA THR A 184 -0.88 12.96 18.27
C THR A 184 -0.61 11.71 19.12
N LEU A 185 -1.62 10.88 19.35
CA LEU A 185 -1.44 9.60 20.05
C LEU A 185 -0.50 8.66 19.29
N PHE A 186 -0.65 8.58 17.97
CA PHE A 186 0.22 7.79 17.11
C PHE A 186 1.68 8.24 17.21
N VAL A 187 1.97 9.54 17.03
CA VAL A 187 3.34 10.08 17.14
C VAL A 187 3.94 9.84 18.52
N GLN A 188 3.17 10.03 19.59
CA GLN A 188 3.64 9.72 20.93
C GLN A 188 3.99 8.23 21.09
N ALA A 189 3.17 7.34 20.54
CA ALA A 189 3.43 5.90 20.57
C ALA A 189 4.69 5.54 19.77
N ILE A 190 4.89 6.13 18.59
CA ILE A 190 6.09 5.93 17.76
C ILE A 190 7.35 6.40 18.50
N ASN A 191 7.33 7.60 19.08
CA ASN A 191 8.47 8.15 19.81
C ASN A 191 8.80 7.31 21.06
N ARG A 192 7.78 6.81 21.77
CA ARG A 192 7.97 5.86 22.87
C ARG A 192 8.59 4.56 22.36
N LEU A 193 8.05 3.95 21.31
CA LEU A 193 8.59 2.72 20.74
C LEU A 193 10.07 2.85 20.34
N GLN A 194 10.46 3.96 19.71
CA GLN A 194 11.85 4.27 19.36
C GLN A 194 12.78 4.39 20.57
N SER A 195 12.24 4.78 21.72
CA SER A 195 12.98 4.87 22.98
C SER A 195 13.07 3.50 23.66
N VAL A 196 11.99 2.72 23.58
CA VAL A 196 11.86 1.40 24.21
C VAL A 196 12.80 0.36 23.62
N ILE A 197 13.05 0.40 22.32
CA ILE A 197 14.04 -0.48 21.66
C ILE A 197 15.47 -0.28 22.18
N GLN A 198 15.74 0.78 22.96
CA GLN A 198 17.03 1.06 23.59
C GLN A 198 17.10 0.57 25.05
N LEU A 199 15.97 0.14 25.63
CA LEU A 199 15.93 -0.34 27.01
C LEU A 199 16.64 -1.69 27.15
N LYS A 200 17.48 -1.79 28.18
CA LYS A 200 18.24 -3.01 28.48
C LYS A 200 17.44 -4.01 29.31
N ASP A 201 16.60 -3.53 30.22
CA ASP A 201 15.77 -4.38 31.07
C ASP A 201 14.61 -4.96 30.27
N PHE A 202 14.54 -6.29 30.20
CA PHE A 202 13.57 -6.99 29.37
C PHE A 202 12.14 -6.79 29.85
N THR A 203 11.91 -6.81 31.17
CA THR A 203 10.58 -6.66 31.77
C THR A 203 10.01 -5.27 31.51
N SER A 204 10.77 -4.22 31.87
CA SER A 204 10.37 -2.82 31.66
C SER A 204 10.16 -2.52 30.17
N ARG A 205 11.00 -3.10 29.31
CA ARG A 205 10.85 -2.99 27.85
C ARG A 205 9.53 -3.57 27.39
N ASN A 206 9.16 -4.77 27.84
CA ASN A 206 7.90 -5.40 27.44
C ASN A 206 6.68 -4.67 27.96
N ASP A 207 6.71 -4.19 29.20
CA ASP A 207 5.61 -3.42 29.79
C ASP A 207 5.37 -2.13 28.99
N GLU A 208 6.44 -1.40 28.65
CA GLU A 208 6.31 -0.18 27.85
C GLU A 208 5.88 -0.47 26.40
N ILE A 209 6.28 -1.60 25.79
CA ILE A 209 5.77 -2.01 24.46
C ILE A 209 4.25 -2.27 24.51
N VAL A 210 3.76 -2.88 25.59
CA VAL A 210 2.32 -3.11 25.77
C VAL A 210 1.58 -1.78 25.87
N ASP A 211 2.13 -0.80 26.58
CA ASP A 211 1.53 0.53 26.68
C ASP A 211 1.57 1.31 25.36
N VAL A 212 2.67 1.23 24.61
CA VAL A 212 2.75 1.73 23.23
C VAL A 212 1.64 1.12 22.37
N ARG A 213 1.45 -0.21 22.43
CA ARG A 213 0.39 -0.88 21.67
C ARG A 213 -1.00 -0.39 22.04
N LYS A 214 -1.28 -0.15 23.33
CA LYS A 214 -2.56 0.45 23.77
C LYS A 214 -2.79 1.84 23.17
N MET A 215 -1.74 2.66 23.04
CA MET A 215 -1.85 3.98 22.41
C MET A 215 -2.15 3.86 20.91
N LEU A 216 -1.47 2.94 20.21
CA LEU A 216 -1.73 2.67 18.80
C LEU A 216 -3.16 2.17 18.56
N LEU A 217 -3.67 1.27 19.40
CA LEU A 217 -5.05 0.78 19.32
C LEU A 217 -6.08 1.89 19.53
N LYS A 218 -5.80 2.85 20.43
CA LYS A 218 -6.65 4.03 20.63
C LYS A 218 -6.64 4.95 19.42
N ALA A 219 -5.46 5.20 18.83
CA ALA A 219 -5.36 5.99 17.60
C ALA A 219 -6.10 5.31 16.45
N LEU A 220 -5.93 3.99 16.28
CA LEU A 220 -6.60 3.19 15.26
C LEU A 220 -8.13 3.32 15.36
N ALA A 221 -8.69 3.24 16.56
CA ALA A 221 -10.13 3.35 16.78
C ALA A 221 -10.72 4.69 16.28
N ASP A 222 -9.96 5.78 16.36
CA ASP A 222 -10.40 7.09 15.85
C ASP A 222 -10.37 7.12 14.30
N TYR A 223 -9.40 6.47 13.64
CA TYR A 223 -9.37 6.36 12.16
C TYR A 223 -10.43 5.41 11.62
N THR A 224 -10.71 4.30 12.32
CA THR A 224 -11.67 3.28 11.87
C THR A 224 -13.07 3.49 12.46
N ASN A 225 -13.37 4.65 13.03
CA ASN A 225 -14.67 4.94 13.61
C ASN A 225 -15.76 4.89 12.51
N PRO A 226 -16.74 3.96 12.58
CA PRO A 226 -17.74 3.80 11.52
C PRO A 226 -18.57 5.07 11.28
N HIS A 227 -18.96 5.77 12.33
CA HIS A 227 -19.76 7.00 12.21
C HIS A 227 -19.01 8.09 11.44
N LEU A 228 -17.70 8.22 11.67
CA LEU A 228 -16.87 9.18 10.94
C LEU A 228 -16.49 8.69 9.53
N LEU A 229 -16.58 7.39 9.25
CA LEU A 229 -16.35 6.84 7.92
C LEU A 229 -17.58 7.00 7.02
N GLU A 230 -18.79 6.87 7.58
CA GLU A 230 -20.06 7.07 6.87
C GLU A 230 -20.25 8.51 6.40
N GLU A 231 -19.66 9.48 7.10
CA GLU A 231 -19.73 10.91 6.76
C GLU A 231 -18.78 11.34 5.63
N ILE A 232 -17.90 10.45 5.14
CA ILE A 232 -16.91 10.77 4.11
C ILE A 232 -17.11 9.97 2.82
N SER A 233 -16.71 10.58 1.69
CA SER A 233 -16.79 9.96 0.36
C SER A 233 -15.96 8.67 0.28
N ALA A 234 -16.24 7.79 -0.68
CA ALA A 234 -15.43 6.59 -0.92
C ALA A 234 -13.93 6.91 -1.12
N LEU A 235 -13.63 8.05 -1.74
CA LEU A 235 -12.28 8.57 -1.95
C LEU A 235 -11.62 9.02 -0.64
N GLY A 236 -12.41 9.62 0.26
CA GLY A 236 -11.98 9.91 1.64
C GLY A 236 -11.77 8.63 2.46
N GLN A 237 -12.66 7.65 2.32
CA GLN A 237 -12.57 6.37 3.03
C GLN A 237 -11.27 5.64 2.70
N ILE A 238 -10.86 5.56 1.43
CA ILE A 238 -9.60 4.91 1.09
C ILE A 238 -8.42 5.58 1.80
N ARG A 239 -8.30 6.92 1.76
CA ARG A 239 -7.20 7.62 2.47
C ARG A 239 -7.23 7.39 3.98
N ARG A 240 -8.42 7.34 4.57
CA ARG A 240 -8.59 7.06 5.99
C ARG A 240 -8.19 5.63 6.34
N PHE A 241 -8.52 4.67 5.48
CA PHE A 241 -8.05 3.29 5.61
C PHE A 241 -6.53 3.20 5.45
N GLU A 242 -5.91 3.93 4.52
CA GLU A 242 -4.46 3.95 4.38
C GLU A 242 -3.76 4.40 5.68
N CYS A 243 -4.29 5.44 6.35
CA CYS A 243 -3.82 5.87 7.67
C CYS A 243 -4.02 4.78 8.74
N ALA A 244 -5.17 4.10 8.76
CA ALA A 244 -5.42 3.00 9.68
C ALA A 244 -4.45 1.84 9.47
N TRP A 245 -4.17 1.47 8.21
CA TRP A 245 -3.21 0.41 7.88
C TRP A 245 -1.79 0.77 8.31
N ALA A 246 -1.36 2.03 8.21
CA ALA A 246 -0.06 2.47 8.77
C ALA A 246 0.03 2.21 10.28
N ILE A 247 -1.05 2.47 11.03
CA ILE A 247 -1.10 2.23 12.48
C ILE A 247 -1.07 0.73 12.77
N GLU A 248 -1.80 -0.08 12.00
CA GLU A 248 -1.74 -1.55 12.14
C GLU A 248 -0.35 -2.11 11.86
N GLN A 249 0.39 -1.57 10.89
CA GLN A 249 1.79 -1.93 10.69
C GLN A 249 2.66 -1.57 11.89
N ALA A 250 2.46 -0.41 12.52
CA ALA A 250 3.16 -0.07 13.75
C ALA A 250 2.82 -1.06 14.89
N ILE A 251 1.57 -1.53 14.98
CA ILE A 251 1.16 -2.58 15.92
C ILE A 251 1.90 -3.90 15.63
N VAL A 252 2.00 -4.31 14.36
CA VAL A 252 2.79 -5.50 13.97
C VAL A 252 4.23 -5.37 14.46
N ILE A 253 4.85 -4.19 14.30
CA ILE A 253 6.22 -3.95 14.78
C ILE A 253 6.31 -4.14 16.29
N THR A 254 5.31 -3.75 17.09
CA THR A 254 5.36 -4.00 18.55
C THR A 254 5.48 -5.49 18.89
N TYR A 255 4.81 -6.38 18.15
CA TYR A 255 4.96 -7.82 18.34
C TYR A 255 6.32 -8.31 17.82
N GLN A 256 6.78 -7.73 16.72
CA GLN A 256 8.08 -8.09 16.14
C GLN A 256 9.24 -7.74 17.08
N VAL A 257 9.23 -6.58 17.73
CA VAL A 257 10.30 -6.21 18.68
C VAL A 257 10.25 -7.04 19.98
N GLN A 258 9.08 -7.58 20.33
CA GLN A 258 8.94 -8.60 21.38
C GLN A 258 9.31 -10.00 20.91
N ASN A 259 9.59 -10.15 19.61
CA ASN A 259 9.87 -11.42 18.96
C ASN A 259 8.71 -12.43 19.05
N GLU A 260 7.47 -11.92 19.08
CA GLU A 260 6.25 -12.73 19.05
C GLU A 260 5.87 -13.09 17.60
N MET A 261 6.72 -13.89 16.93
CA MET A 261 6.63 -14.12 15.48
C MET A 261 5.31 -14.76 15.02
N SER A 262 4.65 -15.54 15.87
CA SER A 262 3.32 -16.07 15.59
C SER A 262 2.27 -14.94 15.52
N ALA A 263 2.30 -14.00 16.48
CA ALA A 263 1.41 -12.84 16.47
C ALA A 263 1.72 -11.90 15.30
N VAL A 264 3.00 -11.74 14.93
CA VAL A 264 3.40 -10.97 13.73
C VAL A 264 2.77 -11.56 12.47
N SER A 265 2.90 -12.89 12.26
CA SER A 265 2.34 -13.57 11.09
C SER A 265 0.81 -13.41 11.03
N GLU A 266 0.13 -13.61 12.17
CA GLU A 266 -1.33 -13.46 12.28
C GLU A 266 -1.80 -12.02 12.00
N CYS A 267 -1.15 -11.02 12.60
CA CYS A 267 -1.49 -9.62 12.37
C CYS A 267 -1.23 -9.18 10.91
N LEU A 268 -0.16 -9.66 10.28
CA LEU A 268 0.11 -9.38 8.86
C LEU A 268 -0.94 -10.01 7.94
N TRP A 269 -1.36 -11.25 8.24
CA TRP A 269 -2.42 -11.91 7.49
C TRP A 269 -3.73 -11.14 7.60
N HIS A 270 -4.16 -10.78 8.82
CA HIS A 270 -5.36 -9.98 9.03
C HIS A 270 -5.29 -8.60 8.37
N LEU A 271 -4.14 -7.93 8.39
CA LEU A 271 -3.97 -6.65 7.73
C LEU A 271 -4.14 -6.76 6.21
N ARG A 272 -3.61 -7.82 5.59
CA ARG A 272 -3.80 -8.07 4.15
C ARG A 272 -5.26 -8.35 3.80
N ASP A 273 -5.95 -9.13 4.61
CA ASP A 273 -7.38 -9.38 4.42
C ASP A 273 -8.19 -8.08 4.51
N LYS A 274 -7.90 -7.23 5.52
CA LYS A 274 -8.51 -5.91 5.65
C LYS A 274 -8.23 -4.99 4.49
N ILE A 275 -6.98 -4.89 4.02
CA ILE A 275 -6.64 -4.07 2.84
C ILE A 275 -7.48 -4.52 1.65
N SER A 276 -7.57 -5.83 1.42
CA SER A 276 -8.36 -6.39 0.32
C SER A 276 -9.85 -6.06 0.47
N GLU A 277 -10.43 -6.26 1.66
CA GLU A 277 -11.83 -5.99 1.93
C GLU A 277 -12.17 -4.50 1.77
N HIS A 278 -11.43 -3.63 2.45
CA HIS A 278 -11.61 -2.18 2.39
C HIS A 278 -11.44 -1.64 0.95
N SER A 279 -10.42 -2.10 0.21
CA SER A 279 -10.26 -1.73 -1.19
C SER A 279 -11.45 -2.17 -2.02
N CYS A 280 -11.95 -3.40 -1.85
CA CYS A 280 -13.15 -3.87 -2.55
C CYS A 280 -14.41 -3.07 -2.19
N ILE A 281 -14.58 -2.67 -0.92
CA ILE A 281 -15.69 -1.81 -0.47
C ILE A 281 -15.64 -0.47 -1.21
N VAL A 282 -14.49 0.19 -1.21
CA VAL A 282 -14.30 1.48 -1.90
C VAL A 282 -14.55 1.36 -3.41
N ILE A 283 -13.99 0.34 -4.06
CA ILE A 283 -14.21 0.10 -5.50
C ILE A 283 -15.71 -0.14 -5.77
N GLY A 284 -16.40 -0.85 -4.87
CA GLY A 284 -17.84 -1.12 -4.99
C GLY A 284 -18.71 0.13 -4.94
N HIS A 285 -18.29 1.16 -4.20
CA HIS A 285 -18.95 2.46 -4.11
C HIS A 285 -18.46 3.49 -5.13
N CYS A 286 -17.63 3.08 -6.10
CA CYS A 286 -17.22 3.95 -7.19
C CYS A 286 -18.37 4.11 -8.20
N GLU A 287 -18.79 5.35 -8.44
CA GLU A 287 -19.99 5.68 -9.24
C GLU A 287 -19.68 6.50 -10.50
N SER A 288 -18.49 7.10 -10.61
CA SER A 288 -18.15 8.01 -11.70
C SER A 288 -16.74 7.80 -12.28
N TYR A 289 -16.50 8.26 -13.51
CA TYR A 289 -15.15 8.27 -14.09
C TYR A 289 -14.19 9.15 -13.27
N ASP A 290 -14.66 10.26 -12.68
CA ASP A 290 -13.83 11.10 -11.80
C ASP A 290 -13.33 10.32 -10.59
N ASP A 291 -14.16 9.44 -10.02
CA ASP A 291 -13.75 8.54 -8.95
C ASP A 291 -12.70 7.54 -9.43
N LEU A 292 -12.86 6.94 -10.63
CA LEU A 292 -11.88 6.00 -11.18
C LEU A 292 -10.56 6.68 -11.54
N ASP A 293 -10.60 7.91 -12.04
CA ASP A 293 -9.43 8.72 -12.37
C ASP A 293 -8.53 8.92 -11.14
N PHE A 294 -9.15 8.97 -9.95
CA PHE A 294 -8.45 8.98 -8.68
C PHE A 294 -8.12 7.57 -8.17
N LEU A 295 -9.10 6.68 -8.08
CA LEU A 295 -8.98 5.39 -7.41
C LEU A 295 -8.10 4.40 -8.16
N PHE A 296 -8.16 4.37 -9.49
CA PHE A 296 -7.47 3.33 -10.26
C PHE A 296 -5.96 3.39 -10.06
N PRO A 297 -5.29 4.55 -10.22
CA PRO A 297 -3.86 4.65 -9.96
C PRO A 297 -3.50 4.34 -8.49
N GLU A 298 -4.28 4.87 -7.54
CA GLU A 298 -4.05 4.69 -6.09
C GLU A 298 -4.15 3.23 -5.67
N ILE A 299 -5.25 2.57 -6.01
CA ILE A 299 -5.50 1.18 -5.66
C ILE A 299 -4.51 0.25 -6.37
N SER A 300 -4.16 0.55 -7.62
CA SER A 300 -3.09 -0.18 -8.33
C SER A 300 -1.76 -0.07 -7.59
N ARG A 301 -1.43 1.13 -7.07
CA ARG A 301 -0.21 1.35 -6.28
C ARG A 301 -0.24 0.54 -4.99
N ILE A 302 -1.34 0.61 -4.24
CA ILE A 302 -1.55 -0.15 -2.99
C ILE A 302 -1.34 -1.64 -3.26
N ARG A 303 -1.97 -2.19 -4.30
CA ARG A 303 -1.83 -3.61 -4.63
C ARG A 303 -0.41 -4.01 -5.01
N ASN A 304 0.22 -3.23 -5.88
CA ASN A 304 1.47 -3.62 -6.52
C ASN A 304 2.70 -3.33 -5.66
N HIS A 305 2.58 -2.37 -4.73
CA HIS A 305 3.67 -1.95 -3.86
C HIS A 305 3.41 -2.35 -2.40
N ASP A 306 2.41 -1.75 -1.76
CA ASP A 306 2.15 -1.96 -0.34
C ASP A 306 1.81 -3.41 -0.01
N PHE A 307 0.81 -3.96 -0.71
CA PHE A 307 0.37 -5.34 -0.49
C PHE A 307 1.48 -6.35 -0.79
N ALA A 308 2.27 -6.12 -1.84
CA ALA A 308 3.39 -6.97 -2.20
C ALA A 308 4.51 -6.96 -1.15
N ILE A 309 4.76 -5.82 -0.50
CA ILE A 309 5.71 -5.74 0.61
C ILE A 309 5.18 -6.50 1.83
N LEU A 310 3.90 -6.38 2.16
CA LEU A 310 3.29 -7.14 3.25
C LEU A 310 3.34 -8.65 3.01
N GLU A 311 3.15 -9.09 1.75
CA GLU A 311 3.33 -10.49 1.35
C GLU A 311 4.74 -11.00 1.62
N ILE A 312 5.75 -10.21 1.27
CA ILE A 312 7.15 -10.56 1.51
C ILE A 312 7.45 -10.55 3.02
N TRP A 313 6.93 -9.56 3.75
CA TRP A 313 7.12 -9.49 5.20
C TRP A 313 6.55 -10.74 5.88
N GLN A 314 5.32 -11.13 5.53
CA GLN A 314 4.71 -12.35 6.05
C GLN A 314 5.51 -13.59 5.65
N ALA A 315 5.86 -13.73 4.36
CA ALA A 315 6.64 -14.86 3.87
C ALA A 315 7.99 -15.01 4.59
N ARG A 316 8.62 -13.90 4.95
CA ARG A 316 9.86 -13.87 5.73
C ARG A 316 9.64 -14.28 7.19
N VAL A 317 8.57 -13.81 7.83
CA VAL A 317 8.23 -14.21 9.20
C VAL A 317 7.93 -15.70 9.25
N ASP A 318 7.16 -16.22 8.31
CA ASP A 318 6.83 -17.64 8.22
C ASP A 318 8.06 -18.50 7.93
N TRP A 319 8.96 -18.02 7.06
CA TRP A 319 10.25 -18.66 6.83
C TRP A 319 11.10 -18.71 8.10
N MET A 320 11.21 -17.61 8.84
CA MET A 320 11.97 -17.62 10.09
C MET A 320 11.39 -18.58 11.12
N ARG A 321 10.06 -18.71 11.18
CA ARG A 321 9.39 -19.66 12.07
C ARG A 321 9.63 -21.11 11.68
N SER A 322 9.95 -21.39 10.41
CA SER A 322 10.24 -22.74 9.92
C SER A 322 11.71 -23.15 10.11
N LEU A 323 12.61 -22.21 10.41
CA LEU A 323 14.03 -22.51 10.61
C LEU A 323 14.28 -23.36 11.86
N SER A 324 15.16 -24.36 11.72
CA SER A 324 15.71 -25.10 12.84
C SER A 324 16.69 -24.26 13.67
N LYS A 325 17.00 -24.72 14.89
CA LYS A 325 18.02 -24.08 15.75
C LYS A 325 19.40 -23.99 15.07
N ALA A 326 19.74 -24.95 14.21
CA ALA A 326 21.02 -24.95 13.50
C ALA A 326 21.05 -23.88 12.40
N GLU A 327 19.98 -23.76 11.63
CA GLU A 327 19.84 -22.74 10.58
C GLU A 327 19.77 -21.33 11.18
N ILE A 328 19.12 -21.17 12.33
CA ILE A 328 19.13 -19.91 13.08
C ILE A 328 20.55 -19.53 13.50
N LYS A 329 21.34 -20.47 14.02
CA LYS A 329 22.75 -20.21 14.36
C LYS A 329 23.57 -19.80 13.14
N LEU A 330 23.38 -20.48 12.01
CA LEU A 330 24.01 -20.12 10.74
C LEU A 330 23.62 -18.69 10.31
N LEU A 331 22.34 -18.35 10.39
CA LEU A 331 21.82 -17.02 10.07
C LEU A 331 22.47 -15.92 10.92
N VAL A 332 22.56 -16.12 12.24
CA VAL A 332 23.15 -15.11 13.14
C VAL A 332 24.68 -15.04 13.01
N SER A 333 25.33 -16.16 12.69
CA SER A 333 26.79 -16.19 12.49
C SER A 333 27.26 -15.61 11.16
N SER A 334 26.34 -15.40 10.21
CA SER A 334 26.66 -14.85 8.89
C SER A 334 26.96 -13.35 9.05
N ASP A 335 28.20 -12.94 8.78
CA ASP A 335 28.58 -11.53 8.87
C ASP A 335 28.18 -10.81 7.58
N PHE A 336 27.06 -10.09 7.66
CA PHE A 336 26.51 -9.34 6.54
C PHE A 336 27.15 -7.95 6.38
N ASN A 337 28.15 -7.60 7.19
CA ASN A 337 28.70 -6.23 7.24
C ASN A 337 29.73 -5.91 6.17
N THR A 338 30.09 -6.85 5.30
CA THR A 338 31.04 -6.63 4.20
C THR A 338 30.40 -6.09 2.92
N LEU A 339 29.11 -5.72 2.95
CA LEU A 339 28.40 -5.21 1.77
C LEU A 339 28.37 -3.67 1.79
N GLU A 340 28.86 -3.07 0.70
CA GLU A 340 28.99 -1.63 0.50
C GLU A 340 27.75 -0.84 0.95
N PRO A 341 27.94 0.36 1.52
CA PRO A 341 26.82 1.20 1.92
C PRO A 341 25.98 1.57 0.69
N ALA A 342 24.66 1.41 0.83
CA ALA A 342 23.65 1.59 -0.21
C ALA A 342 23.45 3.06 -0.65
N HIS A 343 24.51 3.85 -0.75
CA HIS A 343 24.48 5.27 -1.12
C HIS A 343 24.07 5.51 -2.58
N THR A 344 24.03 4.48 -3.43
CA THR A 344 23.67 4.56 -4.85
C THR A 344 22.16 4.57 -5.14
N LEU A 345 21.29 4.35 -4.14
CA LEU A 345 19.83 4.31 -4.35
C LEU A 345 19.16 5.69 -4.37
N ASP A 346 19.76 6.69 -3.69
CA ASP A 346 19.12 7.99 -3.46
C ASP A 346 18.99 8.84 -4.73
N VAL A 347 19.92 8.66 -5.69
CA VAL A 347 19.98 9.48 -6.92
C VAL A 347 18.96 9.03 -7.97
N ASN A 348 18.70 7.72 -8.11
CA ASN A 348 17.73 7.20 -9.10
C ASN A 348 16.28 7.35 -8.61
N LEU A 349 16.05 7.29 -7.30
CA LEU A 349 14.76 7.62 -6.65
C LEU A 349 14.35 9.08 -6.90
N ALA A 350 15.32 9.99 -7.02
CA ALA A 350 15.06 11.41 -7.24
C ALA A 350 14.48 11.67 -8.66
N THR A 351 14.92 10.92 -9.66
CA THR A 351 14.52 11.11 -11.07
C THR A 351 13.21 10.40 -11.43
N GLU A 352 12.98 9.16 -10.98
CA GLU A 352 11.74 8.39 -11.29
C GLU A 352 10.45 8.96 -10.67
N LEU A 353 10.56 9.70 -9.57
CA LEU A 353 9.41 10.22 -8.82
C LEU A 353 9.04 11.67 -9.21
N LEU A 354 9.69 12.25 -10.24
CA LEU A 354 9.25 13.49 -10.91
C LEU A 354 8.42 13.21 -12.17
N THR A 355 8.40 11.97 -12.63
CA THR A 355 7.62 11.54 -13.79
C THR A 355 6.23 11.06 -13.39
N VAL A 356 5.31 11.05 -14.35
CA VAL A 356 3.96 10.50 -14.16
C VAL A 356 4.07 9.05 -13.65
N PRO A 357 3.37 8.66 -12.57
CA PRO A 357 3.42 7.30 -12.04
C PRO A 357 3.03 6.26 -13.10
N PRO A 358 3.68 5.09 -13.13
CA PRO A 358 3.36 4.05 -14.10
C PRO A 358 1.91 3.56 -13.98
N GLU A 359 1.31 3.63 -12.79
CA GLU A 359 -0.10 3.29 -12.56
C GLU A 359 -1.04 4.27 -13.27
N GLN A 360 -0.68 5.55 -13.33
CA GLN A 360 -1.44 6.57 -14.06
C GLN A 360 -1.39 6.30 -15.57
N LEU A 361 -0.20 6.02 -16.12
CA LEU A 361 -0.02 5.72 -17.54
C LEU A 361 -0.76 4.42 -17.93
N ALA A 362 -0.73 3.41 -17.06
CA ALA A 362 -1.46 2.17 -17.28
C ALA A 362 -2.98 2.42 -17.30
N TYR A 363 -3.48 3.27 -16.41
CA TYR A 363 -4.89 3.65 -16.38
C TYR A 363 -5.30 4.42 -17.65
N GLU A 364 -4.53 5.42 -18.07
CA GLU A 364 -4.77 6.18 -19.31
C GLU A 364 -4.85 5.27 -20.55
N TYR A 365 -3.99 4.25 -20.63
CA TYR A 365 -4.07 3.25 -21.70
C TYR A 365 -5.36 2.41 -21.66
N LEU A 366 -5.86 2.10 -20.45
CA LEU A 366 -7.04 1.27 -20.26
C LEU A 366 -8.33 2.04 -20.55
N THR A 367 -8.41 3.32 -20.21
CA THR A 367 -9.60 4.16 -20.44
C THR A 367 -9.92 4.32 -21.93
N GLU A 368 -8.91 4.28 -22.80
CA GLU A 368 -9.10 4.26 -24.26
C GLU A 368 -9.76 2.96 -24.77
N LYS A 369 -9.74 1.88 -23.98
CA LYS A 369 -10.05 0.51 -24.42
C LYS A 369 -11.18 -0.16 -23.65
N ALA A 370 -11.61 0.41 -22.53
CA ALA A 370 -12.60 -0.17 -21.64
C ALA A 370 -13.58 0.91 -21.18
N HIS A 371 -14.84 0.50 -20.99
CA HIS A 371 -15.83 1.33 -20.35
C HIS A 371 -15.70 1.27 -18.81
N PHE A 372 -16.35 2.21 -18.13
CA PHE A 372 -16.40 2.37 -16.69
C PHE A 372 -16.43 1.06 -15.89
N TYR A 373 -17.47 0.23 -16.06
CA TYR A 373 -17.58 -0.99 -15.27
C TYR A 373 -16.48 -2.03 -15.56
N SER A 374 -15.97 -2.09 -16.79
CA SER A 374 -14.84 -2.96 -17.14
C SER A 374 -13.57 -2.53 -16.40
N LEU A 375 -13.33 -1.22 -16.26
CA LEU A 375 -12.22 -0.69 -15.47
C LEU A 375 -12.40 -0.97 -13.98
N ARG A 376 -13.59 -0.74 -13.44
CA ARG A 376 -13.92 -0.99 -12.03
C ARG A 376 -13.72 -2.47 -11.65
N ASP A 377 -14.15 -3.38 -12.51
CA ASP A 377 -14.00 -4.83 -12.27
C ASP A 377 -12.56 -5.30 -12.39
N GLN A 378 -11.77 -4.71 -13.29
CA GLN A 378 -10.32 -4.96 -13.36
C GLN A 378 -9.63 -4.62 -12.03
N LEU A 379 -9.99 -3.51 -11.37
CA LEU A 379 -9.49 -3.21 -10.02
C LEU A 379 -9.94 -4.26 -9.01
N MET A 380 -11.19 -4.73 -9.09
CA MET A 380 -11.71 -5.73 -8.18
C MET A 380 -10.95 -7.06 -8.29
N PHE A 381 -10.57 -7.47 -9.51
CA PHE A 381 -9.80 -8.69 -9.75
C PHE A 381 -8.43 -8.68 -9.09
N MET A 382 -7.83 -7.50 -8.90
CA MET A 382 -6.53 -7.37 -8.23
C MET A 382 -6.53 -7.90 -6.79
N PHE A 383 -7.68 -7.80 -6.09
CA PHE A 383 -7.84 -8.26 -4.70
C PHE A 383 -8.69 -9.52 -4.58
N LYS A 384 -9.62 -9.73 -5.51
CA LYS A 384 -10.52 -10.90 -5.55
C LYS A 384 -10.37 -11.62 -6.90
N PRO A 385 -9.25 -12.32 -7.15
CA PRO A 385 -8.97 -12.95 -8.43
C PRO A 385 -9.99 -14.05 -8.80
N TYR A 386 -10.69 -14.63 -7.83
CA TYR A 386 -11.76 -15.60 -8.10
C TYR A 386 -12.94 -15.00 -8.87
N LEU A 387 -13.22 -13.70 -8.74
CA LEU A 387 -14.29 -13.05 -9.51
C LEU A 387 -13.99 -13.07 -11.02
N ARG A 388 -12.71 -13.05 -11.40
CA ARG A 388 -12.29 -13.23 -12.78
C ARG A 388 -12.74 -14.60 -13.32
N CYS A 389 -12.67 -15.65 -12.51
CA CYS A 389 -13.11 -16.99 -12.90
C CYS A 389 -14.62 -17.04 -13.18
N ASP A 390 -15.43 -16.32 -12.41
CA ASP A 390 -16.88 -16.23 -12.67
C ASP A 390 -17.17 -15.60 -14.04
N TYR A 391 -16.37 -14.58 -14.42
CA TYR A 391 -16.49 -13.91 -15.71
C TYR A 391 -16.09 -14.85 -16.84
N GLU A 392 -15.00 -15.59 -16.69
CA GLU A 392 -14.58 -16.60 -17.67
C GLU A 392 -15.64 -17.68 -17.88
N VAL A 393 -16.27 -18.15 -16.80
CA VAL A 393 -17.35 -19.15 -16.86
C VAL A 393 -18.54 -18.59 -17.63
N TYR A 394 -18.98 -17.38 -17.31
CA TYR A 394 -20.09 -16.72 -18.01
C TYR A 394 -19.78 -16.51 -19.50
N ILE A 395 -18.59 -15.97 -19.82
CA ILE A 395 -18.15 -15.75 -21.21
C ILE A 395 -18.17 -17.06 -21.99
N LYS A 396 -17.64 -18.15 -21.42
CA LYS A 396 -17.64 -19.47 -22.07
C LYS A 396 -19.05 -19.95 -22.38
N GLN A 397 -19.99 -19.79 -21.43
CA GLN A 397 -21.38 -20.19 -21.62
C GLN A 397 -22.02 -19.41 -22.76
N GLN A 398 -21.93 -18.08 -22.73
CA GLN A 398 -22.52 -17.21 -23.75
C GLN A 398 -21.85 -17.37 -25.12
N ALA A 399 -20.53 -17.52 -25.15
CA ALA A 399 -19.77 -17.82 -26.35
C ALA A 399 -20.20 -19.14 -27.00
N SER A 400 -20.48 -20.17 -26.19
CA SER A 400 -20.98 -21.46 -26.70
C SER A 400 -22.36 -21.30 -27.37
N VAL A 401 -23.26 -20.51 -26.77
CA VAL A 401 -24.58 -20.21 -27.35
C VAL A 401 -24.44 -19.43 -28.66
N ALA A 402 -23.54 -18.45 -28.70
CA ALA A 402 -23.27 -17.62 -29.88
C ALA A 402 -22.38 -18.30 -30.94
N GLY A 403 -21.91 -19.53 -30.70
CA GLY A 403 -21.09 -20.29 -31.64
C GLY A 403 -19.59 -19.93 -31.68
N TYR A 404 -19.08 -19.14 -30.74
CA TYR A 404 -17.67 -18.74 -30.65
C TYR A 404 -16.80 -19.81 -29.99
N LYS A 405 -16.38 -20.82 -30.77
CA LYS A 405 -15.60 -21.97 -30.28
C LYS A 405 -14.20 -21.64 -29.74
N THR A 406 -13.63 -20.48 -30.08
CA THR A 406 -12.29 -20.06 -29.63
C THR A 406 -12.27 -19.52 -28.21
N LEU A 407 -13.42 -19.09 -27.65
CA LEU A 407 -13.54 -18.59 -26.27
C LEU A 407 -13.74 -19.75 -25.27
N ALA A 408 -12.86 -20.75 -25.36
CA ALA A 408 -12.81 -21.88 -24.43
C ALA A 408 -11.98 -21.53 -23.17
N SER A 409 -12.21 -22.26 -22.07
CA SER A 409 -11.55 -22.02 -20.76
C SER A 409 -10.03 -21.81 -20.86
N ASN A 410 -9.33 -22.70 -21.59
CA ASN A 410 -7.87 -22.63 -21.71
C ASN A 410 -7.35 -21.36 -22.41
N ASN A 411 -8.18 -20.74 -23.26
CA ASN A 411 -7.84 -19.49 -23.93
C ASN A 411 -8.19 -18.29 -23.05
N LEU A 412 -9.35 -18.32 -22.38
CA LEU A 412 -9.78 -17.25 -21.45
C LEU A 412 -8.80 -17.09 -20.27
N GLN A 413 -8.23 -18.18 -19.77
CA GLN A 413 -7.21 -18.14 -18.71
C GLN A 413 -5.90 -17.46 -19.12
N LYS A 414 -5.66 -17.28 -20.42
CA LYS A 414 -4.43 -16.68 -20.96
C LYS A 414 -4.59 -15.22 -21.39
N VAL A 415 -5.82 -14.74 -21.55
CA VAL A 415 -6.05 -13.35 -21.97
C VAL A 415 -6.00 -12.41 -20.77
N SER A 416 -5.71 -11.14 -21.04
CA SER A 416 -5.62 -10.10 -20.02
C SER A 416 -6.96 -9.84 -19.33
N ASP A 417 -6.91 -9.25 -18.14
CA ASP A 417 -8.11 -8.84 -17.41
C ASP A 417 -8.97 -7.89 -18.22
N LEU A 418 -8.36 -6.93 -18.93
CA LEU A 418 -9.01 -6.06 -19.92
C LEU A 418 -9.85 -6.86 -20.94
N ALA A 419 -9.29 -7.94 -21.49
CA ALA A 419 -10.00 -8.74 -22.48
C ALA A 419 -11.16 -9.52 -21.84
N VAL A 420 -10.95 -10.09 -20.65
CA VAL A 420 -12.00 -10.80 -19.91
C VAL A 420 -13.15 -9.86 -19.57
N THR A 421 -12.91 -8.70 -18.97
CA THR A 421 -13.97 -7.77 -18.58
C THR A 421 -14.70 -7.20 -19.79
N ASN A 422 -13.99 -6.82 -20.86
CA ASN A 422 -14.63 -6.36 -22.09
C ASN A 422 -15.49 -7.44 -22.75
N LEU A 423 -15.03 -8.69 -22.79
CA LEU A 423 -15.83 -9.82 -23.30
C LEU A 423 -17.05 -10.08 -22.43
N TYR A 424 -16.90 -10.04 -21.11
CA TYR A 424 -18.01 -10.22 -20.18
C TYR A 424 -19.12 -9.19 -20.46
N TYR A 425 -18.77 -7.90 -20.55
CA TYR A 425 -19.75 -6.86 -20.83
C TYR A 425 -20.28 -6.90 -22.27
N TYR A 426 -19.47 -7.30 -23.26
CA TYR A 426 -19.93 -7.56 -24.63
C TYR A 426 -21.09 -8.56 -24.66
N PHE A 427 -21.00 -9.65 -23.89
CA PHE A 427 -22.06 -10.65 -23.80
C PHE A 427 -23.23 -10.17 -22.93
N LYS A 428 -22.93 -9.55 -21.77
CA LYS A 428 -23.95 -9.09 -20.82
C LYS A 428 -24.92 -8.08 -21.43
N VAL A 429 -24.44 -7.13 -22.23
CA VAL A 429 -25.31 -6.13 -22.88
C VAL A 429 -26.22 -6.74 -23.95
N ARG A 430 -25.86 -7.90 -24.49
CA ARG A 430 -26.65 -8.64 -25.49
C ARG A 430 -27.48 -9.78 -24.88
N ASP A 431 -27.39 -9.96 -23.58
CA ASP A 431 -28.17 -10.96 -22.86
C ASP A 431 -29.58 -10.43 -22.61
N GLU A 432 -30.52 -10.80 -23.49
CA GLU A 432 -31.92 -10.37 -23.45
C GLU A 432 -32.63 -10.78 -22.15
N SER A 433 -32.06 -11.70 -21.36
CA SER A 433 -32.58 -12.06 -20.04
C SER A 433 -32.26 -11.04 -18.93
N ASN A 434 -31.45 -10.01 -19.22
CA ASN A 434 -30.93 -9.02 -18.27
C ASN A 434 -31.28 -7.54 -18.61
N ILE A 435 -32.29 -7.30 -19.47
CA ILE A 435 -32.57 -5.97 -20.07
C ILE A 435 -32.78 -4.85 -19.03
N GLU A 436 -33.45 -5.11 -17.90
CA GLU A 436 -33.72 -4.09 -16.87
C GLU A 436 -32.46 -3.56 -16.17
N ARG A 437 -31.43 -4.38 -15.94
CA ARG A 437 -30.13 -3.92 -15.37
C ARG A 437 -29.17 -3.37 -16.42
N THR A 438 -29.39 -3.68 -17.68
CA THR A 438 -28.49 -3.34 -18.79
C THR A 438 -28.69 -1.90 -19.25
N LEU A 439 -29.93 -1.37 -19.15
CA LEU A 439 -30.25 0.00 -19.51
C LEU A 439 -29.67 1.03 -18.52
N GLU A 440 -29.55 0.70 -17.23
CA GLU A 440 -28.88 1.55 -16.23
C GLU A 440 -27.35 1.61 -16.41
N ALA A 441 -26.74 0.56 -17.00
CA ALA A 441 -25.29 0.48 -17.21
C ALA A 441 -24.79 1.20 -18.49
N VAL A 442 -25.69 1.63 -19.37
CA VAL A 442 -25.33 2.19 -20.70
C VAL A 442 -25.64 3.68 -20.82
N ILE A 443 -26.48 4.22 -19.93
CA ILE A 443 -26.88 5.64 -19.95
C ILE A 443 -26.14 6.38 -18.82
N PRO A 444 -25.16 7.26 -19.12
CA PRO A 444 -24.70 8.22 -18.12
C PRO A 444 -25.86 9.16 -17.80
N ASN A 445 -26.18 9.32 -16.51
CA ASN A 445 -27.20 10.25 -16.03
C ASN A 445 -27.05 11.62 -16.76
N PRO A 446 -28.09 12.09 -17.48
CA PRO A 446 -28.06 13.45 -17.99
C PRO A 446 -28.16 14.39 -16.79
N VAL A 447 -27.14 15.25 -16.68
CA VAL A 447 -27.11 16.42 -15.79
C VAL A 447 -28.47 17.11 -15.81
N ALA A 448 -29.06 17.27 -14.63
CA ALA A 448 -30.30 18.02 -14.43
C ALA A 448 -30.08 19.50 -14.82
N LEU A 449 -30.37 19.83 -16.07
CA LEU A 449 -30.58 21.21 -16.52
C LEU A 449 -32.03 21.59 -16.20
N SER A 450 -32.30 21.94 -14.93
CA SER A 450 -33.52 22.67 -14.57
C SER A 450 -33.14 24.12 -14.26
N GLY A 451 -33.45 25.04 -15.17
CA GLY A 451 -33.29 26.48 -14.90
C GLY A 451 -33.12 27.34 -16.15
N ALA A 452 -34.00 27.18 -17.14
CA ALA A 452 -34.15 28.17 -18.21
C ALA A 452 -35.63 28.51 -18.34
N GLU A 453 -36.11 29.39 -17.47
CA GLU A 453 -37.32 30.17 -17.74
C GLU A 453 -36.99 31.21 -18.82
N LYS A 454 -37.79 31.22 -19.90
CA LYS A 454 -38.07 32.37 -20.75
C LYS A 454 -39.46 32.18 -21.37
N PRO A 455 -40.17 33.25 -21.76
CA PRO A 455 -39.92 34.67 -21.52
C PRO A 455 -40.84 35.31 -20.47
#